data_AF-A0A838TEK5-F1
#
_entry.id   AF-A0A838TEK5-F1
#
_cell.length_a   1.000
_cell.length_b   1.000
_cell.length_c   1.000
_cell.angle_alpha   90.00
_cell.angle_beta   90.00
_cell.angle_gamma   90.00
#
_symmetry.space_group_name_H-M   'P 1'
#
loop_
_entity.id
_entity.type
_entity.pdbx_description
1 polymer ?
#
loop_
_entity_poly.entity_id
_entity_poly.type
_entity_poly.pdbx_seq_one_letter_code
_entity_poly.pdbx_strand_id
1 'polypeptide(L)' 'MRYTQIAYQIIGTIAIGFIAGYFADKWLSPGFPLFELIFSFGAVIIALYLVIKNISKKEG' A
#
# COMPACT_ATOMS: atom_id res chain seq x y z
N MET A 1 12.68 -15.83 11.01
CA MET A 1 12.37 -15.73 9.56
C MET A 1 10.97 -15.15 9.26
N ARG A 2 9.94 -15.37 10.09
CA ARG A 2 8.58 -14.81 9.88
C ARG A 2 8.51 -13.27 9.76
N TYR A 3 9.28 -12.52 10.55
CA TYR A 3 9.32 -11.07 10.47
C TYR A 3 9.85 -10.56 9.12
N THR A 4 10.88 -11.22 8.59
CA THR A 4 11.45 -10.93 7.27
C THR A 4 10.41 -11.13 6.17
N GLN A 5 9.60 -12.19 6.23
CA GLN A 5 8.52 -12.43 5.26
C GLN A 5 7.42 -11.36 5.31
N ILE A 6 7.04 -10.92 6.51
CA ILE A 6 6.06 -9.83 6.69
C ILE A 6 6.62 -8.51 6.16
N ALA A 7 7.89 -8.21 6.42
CA ALA A 7 8.55 -7.02 5.89
C ALA A 7 8.57 -7.02 4.36
N TYR A 8 8.90 -8.15 3.72
CA TYR A 8 8.83 -8.29 2.27
C TYR A 8 7.42 -8.11 1.72
N GLN A 9 6.41 -8.61 2.41
CA GLN A 9 5.01 -8.44 2.03
C GLN A 9 4.59 -6.96 2.08
N ILE A 10 4.94 -6.25 3.15
CA ILE A 10 4.63 -4.82 3.31
C ILE A 10 5.35 -3.99 2.24
N ILE A 11 6.65 -4.21 2.04
CA ILE A 11 7.44 -3.49 1.03
C ILE A 11 6.89 -3.77 -0.38
N GLY A 12 6.56 -5.03 -0.69
CA GLY A 12 5.97 -5.40 -1.96
C GLY A 12 4.62 -4.73 -2.21
N THR A 13 3.74 -4.70 -1.21
CA THR A 13 2.43 -4.04 -1.32
C THR A 13 2.57 -2.52 -1.50
N ILE A 14 3.47 -1.87 -0.77
CA ILE A 14 3.73 -0.42 -0.90
C ILE A 14 4.30 -0.11 -2.28
N ALA A 15 5.30 -0.86 -2.74
CA ALA A 15 5.92 -0.66 -4.05
C ALA A 15 4.90 -0.81 -5.19
N ILE A 16 4.01 -1.81 -5.11
CA ILE A 16 2.93 -2.01 -6.10
C ILE A 16 1.95 -0.84 -6.06
N GLY A 17 1.52 -0.39 -4.88
CA GLY A 17 0.58 0.73 -4.75
C GLY A 17 1.16 2.05 -5.28
N PHE A 18 2.44 2.32 -4.98
CA PHE A 18 3.13 3.52 -5.44
C PHE A 18 3.31 3.52 -6.97
N ILE A 19 3.78 2.40 -7.55
CA ILE A 19 3.95 2.29 -9.00
C ILE A 19 2.60 2.39 -9.72
N ALA A 20 1.54 1.77 -9.19
CA ALA A 20 0.20 1.85 -9.76
C ALA A 20 -0.33 3.30 -9.78
N GLY A 21 -0.18 4.04 -8.67
CA GLY A 21 -0.58 5.44 -8.58
C GLY A 21 0.22 6.34 -9.53
N TYR A 22 1.54 6.18 -9.56
CA TYR A 22 2.44 6.94 -10.44
C TYR A 22 2.12 6.71 -11.93
N PHE A 23 1.91 5.45 -12.33
CA PHE A 23 1.58 5.15 -13.73
C PHE A 23 0.18 5.64 -14.11
N ALA A 24 -0.79 5.58 -13.19
CA ALA A 24 -2.14 6.09 -13.40
C ALA A 24 -2.14 7.62 -13.59
N ASP A 25 -1.41 8.36 -12.76
CA ASP A 25 -1.25 9.81 -12.94
C ASP A 25 -0.51 10.15 -14.24
N LYS A 26 0.52 9.39 -14.59
CA LYS A 26 1.24 9.60 -15.86
C LYS A 26 0.35 9.33 -17.09
N TRP A 27 -0.49 8.30 -17.04
CA TRP A 27 -1.37 7.91 -18.14
C TRP A 27 -2.55 8.86 -18.33
N LEU A 28 -3.20 9.28 -17.24
CA LEU A 28 -4.31 10.21 -17.35
C LEU A 28 -3.85 11.66 -17.51
N SER A 29 -2.58 11.97 -17.19
CA SER A 29 -2.04 13.34 -17.09
C SER A 29 -3.06 14.33 -16.54
N PRO A 30 -3.77 14.02 -15.43
CA PRO A 30 -4.50 15.05 -14.76
C PRO A 30 -3.45 16.09 -14.37
N GLY A 31 -3.66 17.38 -14.63
CA GLY A 31 -2.68 18.44 -14.31
C GLY A 31 -2.31 18.54 -12.82
N PHE A 32 -2.74 17.57 -12.01
CA PHE A 32 -2.49 17.39 -10.60
C PHE A 32 -2.36 15.88 -10.29
N PRO A 33 -1.41 15.45 -9.46
CA PRO A 33 -1.16 14.03 -9.11
C PRO A 33 -2.25 13.48 -8.16
N LEU A 34 -3.45 13.29 -8.71
CA LEU A 34 -4.66 12.92 -7.99
C LEU A 34 -4.65 11.44 -7.60
N PHE A 35 -4.19 10.58 -8.51
CA PHE A 35 -4.13 9.14 -8.28
C PHE A 35 -3.02 8.79 -7.31
N GLU A 36 -1.84 9.41 -7.39
CA GLU A 36 -0.75 9.22 -6.44
C GLU A 36 -1.16 9.64 -5.02
N LEU A 37 -1.94 10.71 -4.89
CA LEU A 37 -2.52 11.12 -3.60
C LEU A 37 -3.52 10.09 -3.07
N ILE A 38 -4.48 9.66 -3.89
CA ILE A 38 -5.49 8.66 -3.50
C ILE A 38 -4.83 7.32 -3.16
N PHE A 39 -3.88 6.87 -3.96
CA PHE A 39 -3.14 5.63 -3.73
C PHE A 39 -2.26 5.73 -2.48
N SER A 40 -1.64 6.86 -2.19
CA SER A 40 -0.86 7.05 -0.96
C SER A 40 -1.75 6.98 0.29
N PHE A 41 -2.89 7.70 0.29
CA PHE A 41 -3.87 7.61 1.38
C PHE A 41 -4.46 6.19 1.51
N GLY A 42 -4.81 5.57 0.39
CA GLY A 42 -5.29 4.20 0.34
C GLY A 42 -4.27 3.20 0.87
N ALA A 43 -2.99 3.35 0.54
CA ALA A 43 -1.91 2.50 1.00
C ALA A 43 -1.72 2.61 2.52
N VAL A 44 -1.82 3.80 3.10
CA VAL A 44 -1.78 4.01 4.55
C VAL A 44 -2.95 3.30 5.24
N ILE A 45 -4.18 3.44 4.71
CA ILE A 45 -5.37 2.77 5.26
C ILE A 45 -5.24 1.25 5.17
N ILE A 46 -4.79 0.72 4.02
CA ILE A 46 -4.56 -0.72 3.82
C ILE A 46 -3.48 -1.23 4.77
N ALA A 47 -2.37 -0.50 4.93
CA ALA A 47 -1.30 -0.87 5.84
C ALA A 47 -1.79 -0.96 7.29
N LEU A 48 -2.54 0.05 7.74
CA LEU A 48 -3.20 0.05 9.05
C LEU A 48 -4.14 -1.14 9.22
N TYR A 49 -5.02 -1.39 8.25
CA TYR A 49 -5.95 -2.51 8.27
C TYR A 49 -5.21 -3.86 8.34
N LEU A 50 -4.18 -4.05 7.53
CA LEU A 50 -3.37 -5.26 7.52
C LEU A 50 -2.65 -5.47 8.86
N VAL A 51 -2.12 -4.41 9.47
CA VAL A 51 -1.49 -4.49 10.79
C VAL A 51 -2.51 -4.91 11.85
N ILE A 52 -3.67 -4.25 11.91
CA ILE A 52 -4.74 -4.57 12.86
C ILE A 52 -5.20 -6.03 12.68
N LYS A 53 -5.46 -6.43 11.43
CA LYS A 53 -5.88 -7.79 11.07
C LYS A 53 -4.82 -8.84 11.41
N ASN A 54 -3.55 -8.56 11.17
CA ASN A 54 -2.46 -9.48 11.48
C ASN A 54 -2.27 -9.65 13.00
N ILE A 55 -2.48 -8.59 13.78
CA ILE A 55 -2.44 -8.67 15.25
C ILE A 55 -3.63 -9.49 15.76
N SER A 56 -4.85 -9.20 15.28
CA SER A 56 -6.08 -9.89 15.69
C SER A 56 -6.11 -11.37 15.29
N LYS A 57 -5.51 -11.74 14.15
CA LYS A 57 -5.41 -13.13 13.69
C LYS A 57 -4.43 -13.98 14.53
N LYS A 58 -3.64 -13.38 15.41
CA LYS A 58 -2.68 -14.09 16.27
C LYS A 58 -3.32 -14.64 17.56
N GLU A 59 -4.58 -14.28 17.84
CA GLU A 59 -5.31 -14.68 19.05
C GLU A 59 -6.50 -15.63 18.79
N GLY A 60 -6.65 -16.17 17.58
CA GLY A 60 -7.71 -17.13 17.20
C GLY A 60 -7.17 -18.47 16.75
#